data_AF-A0A943QKG6-F1
#
_entry.id   AF-A0A943QKG6-F1
#
_cell.length_a   1.000
_cell.length_b   1.000
_cell.length_c   1.000
_cell.angle_alpha   90.00
_cell.angle_beta   90.00
_cell.angle_gamma   90.00
#
_symmetry.space_group_name_H-M   'P 1'
#
loop_
_entity.id
_entity.type
_entity.pdbx_description
1 polymer ?
#
loop_
_entity_poly.entity_id
_entity_poly.type
_entity_poly.pdbx_seq_one_letter_code
_entity_poly.pdbx_strand_id
1 'polypeptide(L)'
;MDFKNISKENKVYIVFFIAGIMSLFMDWVKLDSISYNGFQQQGWIILIPLAFILFTKVTGKLYSRGFNLVLSSIVCLLTIFFLFDKTVYINDEAYNLAALGLHIMVTCTIGYVVLSIRSFIKEKK
;
A
#
# COMPACT_ATOMS: atom_id res chain seq x y z
N MET A 1 10.85 -21.47 -5.08
CA MET A 1 11.40 -20.18 -5.52
C MET A 1 12.77 -20.04 -4.92
N ASP A 2 13.80 -19.82 -5.74
CA ASP A 2 15.14 -19.55 -5.23
C ASP A 2 15.24 -18.09 -4.76
N PHE A 3 15.01 -17.86 -3.47
CA PHE A 3 15.03 -16.52 -2.87
C PHE A 3 16.39 -15.81 -3.00
N LYS A 4 17.48 -16.54 -3.28
CA LYS A 4 18.81 -15.95 -3.48
C LYS A 4 18.92 -15.15 -4.79
N ASN A 5 18.12 -15.48 -5.79
CA ASN A 5 18.20 -14.87 -7.14
C ASN A 5 17.13 -13.83 -7.44
N ILE A 6 16.48 -13.25 -6.41
CA ILE A 6 15.48 -12.19 -6.59
C ILE A 6 16.16 -10.87 -7.02
N SER A 7 15.63 -10.24 -8.08
CA SER A 7 16.10 -8.94 -8.56
C SER A 7 16.02 -7.86 -7.48
N LYS A 8 16.92 -6.87 -7.52
CA LYS A 8 16.88 -5.75 -6.55
C LYS A 8 15.52 -5.07 -6.50
N GLU A 9 14.84 -4.91 -7.65
CA GLU A 9 13.52 -4.28 -7.72
C GLU A 9 12.43 -5.10 -7.03
N ASN A 10 12.43 -6.42 -7.24
CA ASN A 10 11.48 -7.32 -6.60
C ASN A 10 11.68 -7.35 -5.07
N LYS A 11 12.91 -7.20 -4.57
CA LYS A 11 13.17 -7.05 -3.13
C LYS A 11 12.49 -5.82 -2.54
N VAL A 12 12.47 -4.69 -3.26
CA VAL A 12 11.81 -3.46 -2.77
C VAL A 12 10.29 -3.65 -2.69
N TYR A 13 9.67 -4.31 -3.69
CA TYR A 13 8.25 -4.68 -3.59
C TYR A 13 7.96 -5.52 -2.34
N ILE A 14 8.81 -6.51 -2.04
CA ILE A 14 8.67 -7.36 -0.85
C ILE A 14 8.78 -6.53 0.43
N VAL A 15 9.74 -5.60 0.52
CA VAL A 15 9.91 -4.73 1.69
C VAL A 15 8.67 -3.88 1.94
N PHE A 16 8.12 -3.24 0.91
CA PHE A 16 6.87 -2.47 1.05
C PHE A 16 5.69 -3.37 1.42
N PHE A 17 5.62 -4.60 0.89
CA PHE A 17 4.56 -5.53 1.25
C PHE A 17 4.63 -5.93 2.73
N ILE A 18 5.82 -6.27 3.22
CA ILE A 18 6.04 -6.63 4.64
C ILE A 18 5.73 -5.42 5.53
N ALA A 19 6.19 -4.22 5.16
CA ALA A 19 5.86 -3.00 5.90
C ALA A 19 4.34 -2.73 5.92
N GLY A 20 3.63 -3.01 4.82
CA GLY A 20 2.16 -2.96 4.75
C GLY A 20 1.49 -3.96 5.70
N ILE A 21 2.01 -5.18 5.80
CA ILE A 21 1.53 -6.17 6.79
C ILE A 21 1.77 -5.67 8.20
N MET A 22 2.99 -5.18 8.50
CA MET A 22 3.33 -4.66 9.83
C MET A 22 2.44 -3.47 10.22
N SER A 23 2.12 -2.61 9.26
CA SER A 23 1.20 -1.49 9.44
C SER A 23 -0.18 -1.93 9.95
N LEU A 24 -0.69 -3.11 9.60
CA LEU A 24 -2.00 -3.58 10.06
C LEU A 24 -2.07 -3.84 11.57
N PHE A 25 -0.93 -4.12 12.21
CA PHE A 25 -0.84 -4.32 13.65
C PHE A 25 -0.72 -3.01 14.44
N MET A 26 -0.49 -1.89 13.74
CA MET A 26 -0.35 -0.57 14.33
C MET A 26 -1.69 0.16 14.32
N ASP A 27 -1.81 1.19 15.16
CA ASP A 27 -2.95 2.09 15.14
C ASP A 27 -3.08 2.75 13.76
N TRP A 28 -4.25 2.60 13.15
CA TRP A 28 -4.65 3.29 11.92
C TRP A 28 -5.52 4.49 12.21
N VAL A 29 -6.31 4.41 13.29
CA VAL A 29 -7.13 5.50 13.80
C VAL A 29 -6.85 5.64 15.29
N LYS A 30 -6.63 6.87 15.75
CA LYS A 30 -6.44 7.18 17.17
C LYS A 30 -7.25 8.43 17.55
N LEU A 31 -8.11 8.28 18.55
CA LEU A 31 -8.89 9.36 19.15
C LEU A 31 -8.75 9.25 20.67
N ASP A 32 -7.98 10.16 21.25
CA ASP A 32 -7.61 10.17 22.67
C ASP A 32 -7.13 8.78 23.16
N SER A 33 -7.95 8.11 23.98
CA SER A 33 -7.68 6.80 24.58
C SER A 33 -8.18 5.61 23.77
N ILE A 34 -8.94 5.85 22.69
CA ILE A 34 -9.47 4.80 21.82
C ILE A 34 -8.59 4.72 20.57
N SER A 35 -8.09 3.53 20.27
CA SER A 35 -7.38 3.26 19.03
C SER A 35 -7.93 2.03 18.32
N TYR A 36 -7.84 2.06 16.99
CA TYR A 36 -8.19 0.94 16.14
C TYR A 36 -7.03 0.64 15.21
N ASN A 37 -6.60 -0.63 15.20
CA ASN A 37 -5.55 -1.08 14.30
C ASN A 37 -6.08 -1.33 12.88
N GLY A 38 -5.16 -1.59 11.94
CA GLY A 38 -5.52 -1.82 10.55
C GLY A 38 -6.39 -3.05 10.31
N PHE A 39 -6.30 -4.10 11.14
CA PHE A 39 -7.22 -5.24 11.03
C PHE A 39 -8.65 -4.88 11.40
N GLN A 40 -8.86 -4.15 12.50
CA GLN A 40 -10.18 -3.67 12.93
C GLN A 40 -10.81 -2.74 11.90
N GLN A 41 -9.99 -1.97 11.17
CA GLN A 41 -10.40 -1.08 10.09
C GLN A 41 -10.53 -1.78 8.72
N GLN A 42 -10.50 -3.12 8.67
CA GLN A 42 -10.54 -3.91 7.43
C GLN A 42 -9.44 -3.57 6.40
N GLY A 43 -8.34 -2.98 6.87
CA GLY A 43 -7.21 -2.53 6.04
C GLY A 43 -6.50 -3.63 5.29
N TRP A 44 -6.64 -4.89 5.72
CA TRP A 44 -6.09 -6.05 5.03
C TRP A 44 -6.62 -6.22 3.59
N ILE A 45 -7.77 -5.63 3.26
CA ILE A 45 -8.31 -5.61 1.89
C ILE A 45 -7.33 -4.92 0.93
N ILE A 46 -6.62 -3.88 1.38
CA ILE A 46 -5.61 -3.16 0.59
C ILE A 46 -4.44 -4.08 0.22
N LEU A 47 -4.11 -5.07 1.06
CA LEU A 47 -3.02 -6.00 0.79
C LEU A 47 -3.31 -6.97 -0.34
N ILE A 48 -4.58 -7.31 -0.62
CA ILE A 48 -4.92 -8.28 -1.68
C ILE A 48 -4.37 -7.86 -3.05
N PRO A 49 -4.69 -6.65 -3.58
CA PRO A 49 -4.16 -6.23 -4.87
C PRO A 49 -2.64 -5.99 -4.84
N LEU A 50 -2.07 -5.58 -3.69
CA LEU A 50 -0.61 -5.46 -3.54
C LEU A 50 0.10 -6.82 -3.59
N ALA A 51 -0.50 -7.86 -2.99
CA ALA A 51 -0.02 -9.23 -3.04
C ALA A 51 -0.10 -9.77 -4.48
N PHE A 52 -1.19 -9.45 -5.20
CA PHE A 52 -1.32 -9.80 -6.61
C PHE A 52 -0.21 -9.16 -7.46
N ILE A 53 0.02 -7.85 -7.33
CA ILE A 53 1.11 -7.16 -8.05
C ILE A 53 2.45 -7.82 -7.72
N LEU A 54 2.74 -8.04 -6.43
CA LEU A 54 3.97 -8.70 -6.00
C LEU A 54 4.11 -10.09 -6.64
N PHE A 55 3.05 -10.90 -6.63
CA PHE A 55 3.04 -12.22 -7.25
C PHE A 55 3.39 -12.17 -8.73
N THR A 56 2.80 -11.24 -9.50
CA THR A 56 3.14 -11.09 -10.93
C THR A 56 4.62 -10.71 -11.13
N LYS A 57 5.19 -9.87 -10.25
CA LYS A 57 6.59 -9.45 -10.32
C LYS A 57 7.58 -10.55 -9.96
N VAL A 58 7.28 -11.35 -8.95
CA VAL A 58 8.18 -12.43 -8.51
C VAL A 58 8.09 -13.66 -9.42
N THR A 59 6.90 -13.96 -9.97
CA THR A 59 6.72 -15.11 -10.88
C THR A 59 7.01 -14.81 -12.34
N GLY A 60 7.15 -13.54 -12.73
CA GLY A 60 7.29 -13.15 -14.13
C GLY A 60 6.07 -13.47 -15.00
N LYS A 61 4.89 -13.69 -14.39
CA LYS A 61 3.67 -14.06 -15.10
C LYS A 61 3.12 -12.92 -15.98
N LEU A 62 2.40 -13.35 -17.02
CA LEU A 62 1.89 -12.68 -18.23
C LEU A 62 1.05 -11.39 -18.11
N TYR A 63 1.01 -10.69 -16.97
CA TYR A 63 0.30 -9.42 -16.90
C TYR A 63 1.19 -8.26 -17.40
N SER A 64 0.62 -7.40 -18.25
CA SER A 64 1.34 -6.25 -18.79
C SER A 64 1.81 -5.33 -17.65
N ARG A 65 2.97 -4.68 -17.81
CA ARG A 65 3.45 -3.76 -16.77
C ARG A 65 2.52 -2.54 -16.65
N GLY A 66 1.80 -2.20 -17.71
CA GLY A 66 0.72 -1.21 -17.71
C GLY A 66 -0.44 -1.61 -16.79
N PHE A 67 -0.86 -2.88 -16.78
CA PHE A 67 -1.89 -3.35 -15.84
C PHE A 67 -1.46 -3.17 -14.38
N ASN A 68 -0.23 -3.55 -14.06
CA ASN A 68 0.33 -3.39 -12.72
C ASN A 68 0.40 -1.91 -12.29
N LEU A 69 0.72 -1.01 -13.22
CA LEU A 69 0.70 0.43 -12.98
C LEU A 69 -0.70 0.91 -12.63
N VAL A 70 -1.70 0.61 -13.48
CA VAL A 70 -3.09 1.01 -13.24
C VAL A 70 -3.60 0.48 -11.91
N LEU A 71 -3.40 -0.81 -11.62
CA LEU A 71 -3.84 -1.43 -10.38
C LEU A 71 -3.16 -0.78 -9.16
N SER A 72 -1.84 -0.54 -9.20
CA SER A 72 -1.14 0.13 -8.10
C SER A 72 -1.66 1.55 -7.86
N SER A 73 -1.97 2.30 -8.92
CA SER A 73 -2.49 3.66 -8.81
C SER A 73 -3.89 3.68 -8.20
N ILE A 74 -4.78 2.77 -8.61
CA ILE A 74 -6.12 2.65 -8.04
C ILE A 74 -6.04 2.36 -6.53
N VAL A 75 -5.21 1.39 -6.13
CA VAL A 75 -5.03 1.04 -4.71
C VAL A 75 -4.46 2.20 -3.91
N CYS A 76 -3.48 2.93 -4.46
CA CYS A 76 -2.92 4.12 -3.83
C CYS A 76 -3.99 5.20 -3.62
N LEU A 77 -4.80 5.50 -4.64
CA LEU A 77 -5.86 6.49 -4.54
C LEU A 77 -6.94 6.10 -3.53
N LEU A 78 -7.34 4.82 -3.51
CA LEU A 78 -8.30 4.32 -2.51
C LEU A 78 -7.75 4.42 -1.08
N THR A 79 -6.46 4.15 -0.89
CA THR A 79 -5.82 4.25 0.43
C THR A 79 -5.71 5.70 0.89
N ILE A 80 -5.38 6.62 -0.02
CA ILE A 80 -5.36 8.07 0.25
C ILE A 80 -6.77 8.57 0.56
N PHE A 81 -7.78 8.14 -0.21
CA PHE A 81 -9.18 8.46 0.06
C PHE A 81 -9.60 7.99 1.45
N PHE A 82 -9.24 6.76 1.82
CA PHE A 82 -9.49 6.21 3.16
C PHE A 82 -8.80 7.01 4.27
N LEU A 83 -7.62 7.58 4.03
CA LEU A 83 -6.95 8.48 4.96
C LEU A 83 -7.74 9.78 5.17
N PHE A 84 -8.28 10.36 4.11
CA PHE A 84 -9.10 11.57 4.21
C PHE A 84 -10.45 11.31 4.89
N ASP A 85 -11.03 10.12 4.68
CA ASP A 85 -12.24 9.65 5.38
C ASP A 85 -12.08 9.61 6.91
N LYS A 86 -10.85 9.59 7.44
CA LYS A 86 -10.59 9.67 8.90
C LYS A 86 -10.60 11.09 9.45
N THR A 87 -11.02 12.06 8.66
CA THR A 87 -11.22 13.44 9.11
C THR A 87 -12.60 13.58 9.75
N VAL A 88 -12.65 14.01 11.00
CA VAL A 88 -13.87 14.30 11.74
C VAL A 88 -13.93 15.79 12.03
N TYR A 89 -15.13 16.38 11.95
CA TYR A 89 -15.36 17.78 12.29
C TYR A 89 -15.85 17.88 13.73
N ILE A 90 -15.10 18.59 14.58
CA ILE A 90 -15.46 18.88 15.97
C ILE A 90 -15.41 20.40 16.13
N ASN A 91 -16.51 21.02 16.55
CA ASN A 91 -16.63 22.47 16.69
C ASN A 91 -16.21 23.25 15.42
N ASP A 92 -16.67 22.79 14.26
CA ASP A 92 -16.34 23.35 12.92
C ASP A 92 -14.85 23.27 12.53
N GLU A 93 -14.00 22.61 13.33
CA GLU A 93 -12.60 22.35 13.03
C GLU A 93 -12.40 20.90 12.54
N ALA A 94 -11.55 20.74 11.53
CA ALA A 94 -11.25 19.44 10.93
C ALA A 94 -10.08 18.75 11.63
N TYR A 95 -10.33 17.60 12.25
CA TYR A 95 -9.32 16.77 12.91
C TYR A 95 -9.15 15.45 12.15
N ASN A 96 -7.93 15.20 11.64
CA ASN A 96 -7.62 13.91 11.02
C ASN A 96 -7.14 12.92 12.08
N LEU A 97 -7.91 11.84 12.26
CA LEU A 97 -7.66 10.80 13.25
C LEU A 97 -6.74 9.69 12.73
N ALA A 98 -6.21 9.81 11.51
CA ALA A 98 -5.26 8.85 10.96
C ALA A 98 -4.01 8.79 11.83
N ALA A 99 -3.63 7.58 12.18
CA ALA A 99 -2.44 7.29 12.97
C ALA A 99 -1.33 6.69 12.10
N LEU A 100 -0.17 6.46 12.72
CA LEU A 100 1.07 6.06 12.05
C LEU A 100 0.91 4.84 11.12
N GLY A 101 0.13 3.83 11.53
CA GLY A 101 -0.10 2.64 10.73
C GLY A 101 -0.69 2.96 9.36
N LEU A 102 -1.69 3.85 9.29
CA LEU A 102 -2.32 4.22 8.03
C LEU A 102 -1.37 5.03 7.13
N HIS A 103 -0.56 5.92 7.71
CA HIS A 103 0.48 6.63 6.95
C HIS A 103 1.56 5.69 6.37
N ILE A 104 1.93 4.64 7.10
CA ILE A 104 2.82 3.59 6.58
C ILE A 104 2.16 2.88 5.40
N MET A 105 0.88 2.50 5.50
CA MET A 105 0.16 1.86 4.39
C MET A 105 0.09 2.76 3.15
N VAL A 106 -0.19 4.05 3.31
CA VAL A 106 -0.15 5.04 2.21
C VAL A 106 1.25 5.09 1.60
N THR A 107 2.29 5.15 2.41
CA THR A 107 3.68 5.16 1.93
C THR A 107 4.01 3.90 1.12
N CYS A 108 3.54 2.73 1.57
CA CYS A 108 3.71 1.48 0.84
C CYS A 108 3.00 1.48 -0.52
N THR A 109 1.76 1.98 -0.58
CA THR A 109 1.01 2.04 -1.84
C THR A 109 1.61 3.03 -2.84
N ILE A 110 2.12 4.18 -2.37
CA ILE A 110 2.92 5.12 -3.18
C ILE A 110 4.20 4.43 -3.69
N GLY A 111 4.91 3.69 -2.83
CA GLY A 111 6.09 2.93 -3.20
C GLY A 111 5.82 1.94 -4.34
N TYR A 112 4.69 1.23 -4.26
CA TYR A 112 4.23 0.34 -5.33
C TYR A 112 3.98 1.06 -6.66
N VAL A 113 3.36 2.24 -6.64
CA VAL A 113 3.15 3.08 -7.84
C VAL A 113 4.48 3.47 -8.47
N VAL A 114 5.41 4.00 -7.67
CA VAL A 114 6.74 4.43 -8.15
C VAL A 114 7.50 3.27 -8.81
N LEU A 115 7.48 2.08 -8.19
CA LEU A 115 8.11 0.89 -8.75
C LEU A 115 7.43 0.44 -10.05
N SER A 116 6.10 0.51 -10.12
CA SER A 116 5.34 0.17 -11.31
C SER A 116 5.59 1.13 -12.47
N ILE A 117 5.70 2.44 -12.21
CA ILE A 117 6.09 3.46 -13.20
C ILE A 117 7.47 3.12 -13.78
N ARG A 118 8.46 2.87 -12.91
CA ARG A 118 9.82 2.51 -13.33
C ARG A 118 9.83 1.27 -14.22
N SER A 119 9.06 0.25 -13.83
CA SER A 119 8.93 -0.99 -14.58
C SER A 119 8.29 -0.78 -15.97
N PHE A 120 7.27 0.07 -16.05
CA PHE A 120 6.59 0.44 -17.29
C PHE A 120 7.49 1.23 -18.25
N ILE A 121 8.25 2.21 -17.74
CA ILE A 121 9.19 3.01 -18.57
C ILE A 121 10.27 2.10 -19.19
N LYS A 122 10.78 1.12 -18.43
CA LYS A 122 11.75 0.13 -18.92
C LYS A 122 11.21 -0.83 -19.98
N GLU A 123 9.90 -0.87 -20.22
CA GLU A 123 9.31 -1.72 -21.28
C GLU A 123 9.31 -1.01 -22.63
N LYS A 124 9.26 0.32 -22.62
CA LYS A 124 9.20 1.15 -23.82
C LYS A 124 10.58 1.52 -24.38
N LYS A 125 11.65 1.19 -23.65
CA LYS A 125 13.05 1.37 -24.09
C LYS A 125 13.57 0.04 -24.58
#